data_AF-A0A2P8FAQ8-F1
#
_entry.id   AF-A0A2P8FAQ8-F1
#
_cell.length_a   1.000
_cell.length_b   1.000
_cell.length_c   1.000
_cell.angle_alpha   90.00
_cell.angle_beta   90.00
_cell.angle_gamma   90.00
#
_symmetry.space_group_name_H-M   'P 1'
#
loop_
_entity.id
_entity.type
_entity.pdbx_description
1 polymer ?
#
loop_
_entity_poly.entity_id
_entity_poly.type
_entity_poly.pdbx_seq_one_letter_code
_entity_poly.pdbx_strand_id
1 'polypeptide(L)'
;MRYIEIRKDISSGAPVVKGRRTTVFNIVSCIYYEDNLQEALDSYEIILDVAREAVAYCSELKCQEDVNLFKFCSGCVLRALQEDWNFSKDDYKEILLDEQKQIITISKDGNSIFLGSLQELEITELGEAGWLVAQEIKRRYPVLSADV
;
A
#
# COMPACT_ATOMS: atom_id res chain seq x y z
N MET A 1 -9.46 15.45 -9.27
CA MET A 1 -9.60 14.73 -7.99
C MET A 1 -10.65 15.43 -7.12
N ARG A 2 -11.85 14.83 -7.00
CA ARG A 2 -12.98 15.33 -6.21
C ARG A 2 -12.91 14.83 -4.76
N TYR A 3 -12.44 13.62 -4.51
CA TYR A 3 -12.47 12.94 -3.21
C TYR A 3 -11.09 12.76 -2.57
N ILE A 4 -10.00 12.92 -3.31
CA ILE A 4 -8.64 12.85 -2.77
C ILE A 4 -8.13 14.26 -2.45
N GLU A 5 -7.45 14.39 -1.31
CA GLU A 5 -6.72 15.61 -0.92
C GLU A 5 -5.32 15.26 -0.38
N ILE A 6 -4.41 16.23 -0.46
CA ILE A 6 -3.10 16.18 0.16
C ILE A 6 -3.00 17.35 1.13
N ARG A 7 -2.73 17.06 2.40
CA ARG A 7 -2.52 18.08 3.43
C ARG A 7 -1.40 17.68 4.37
N LYS A 8 -0.45 18.60 4.60
CA LYS A 8 0.76 18.34 5.41
C LYS A 8 0.46 17.87 6.84
N ASP A 9 -0.66 18.31 7.41
CA ASP A 9 -1.11 18.00 8.77
C ASP A 9 -1.83 16.65 8.90
N ILE A 10 -2.11 15.95 7.78
CA ILE A 10 -2.79 14.66 7.78
C ILE A 10 -1.91 13.58 7.15
N SER A 11 -1.75 12.46 7.86
CA SER A 11 -1.00 11.29 7.39
C SER A 11 0.37 11.66 6.83
N SER A 12 1.03 12.63 7.49
CA SER A 12 2.33 13.20 7.09
C SER A 12 2.37 13.80 5.67
N GLY A 13 1.22 14.19 5.13
CA GLY A 13 1.09 14.75 3.78
C GLY A 13 1.09 13.74 2.65
N ALA A 14 0.68 12.51 2.94
CA ALA A 14 0.25 11.52 1.94
C ALA A 14 -1.14 11.84 1.38
N PRO A 15 -1.47 11.39 0.15
CA PRO A 15 -2.81 11.55 -0.40
C PRO A 15 -3.83 10.71 0.37
N VAL A 16 -4.90 11.36 0.80
CA VAL A 16 -5.96 10.78 1.64
C VAL A 16 -7.35 11.07 1.07
N VAL A 17 -8.34 10.32 1.51
CA VAL A 17 -9.76 10.64 1.26
C VAL A 17 -10.13 11.90 2.04
N LYS A 18 -10.79 12.86 1.37
CA LYS A 18 -11.23 14.14 1.96
C LYS A 18 -12.05 13.92 3.23
N GLY A 19 -11.67 14.66 4.28
CA GLY A 19 -12.31 14.57 5.59
C GLY A 19 -11.99 13.31 6.38
N ARG A 20 -11.06 12.46 5.90
CA ARG A 20 -10.59 11.25 6.57
C ARG A 20 -9.06 11.23 6.64
N ARG A 21 -8.51 10.28 7.43
CA ARG A 21 -7.06 10.00 7.48
C ARG A 21 -6.66 8.80 6.62
N THR A 22 -7.64 8.13 6.02
CA THR A 22 -7.45 6.96 5.17
C THR A 22 -6.67 7.33 3.92
N THR A 23 -5.50 6.73 3.74
CA THR A 23 -4.65 7.00 2.57
C THR A 23 -5.18 6.29 1.33
N VAL A 24 -4.80 6.79 0.16
CA VAL A 24 -5.08 6.12 -1.13
C VAL A 24 -4.59 4.66 -1.11
N PHE A 25 -3.40 4.40 -0.54
CA PHE A 25 -2.88 3.04 -0.43
C PHE A 25 -3.76 2.14 0.45
N ASN A 26 -4.30 2.65 1.56
CA ASN A 26 -5.21 1.84 2.40
C ASN A 26 -6.46 1.39 1.63
N ILE A 27 -7.03 2.28 0.82
CA ILE A 27 -8.18 1.95 -0.04
C ILE A 27 -7.80 0.88 -1.07
N VAL A 28 -6.68 1.09 -1.77
CA VAL A 28 -6.17 0.16 -2.78
C VAL A 28 -5.88 -1.21 -2.19
N SER A 29 -5.13 -1.29 -1.08
CA SER A 29 -4.82 -2.56 -0.42
C SER A 29 -6.07 -3.26 0.10
N CYS A 30 -7.03 -2.53 0.68
CA CYS A 30 -8.29 -3.12 1.13
C CYS A 30 -9.04 -3.79 -0.04
N ILE A 31 -9.22 -3.07 -1.16
CA ILE A 31 -9.89 -3.63 -2.34
C ILE A 31 -9.11 -4.83 -2.93
N TYR A 32 -7.78 -4.83 -2.81
CA TYR A 32 -6.96 -5.91 -3.34
C TYR A 32 -7.10 -7.22 -2.57
N TYR A 33 -7.07 -7.13 -1.23
CA TYR A 33 -7.02 -8.30 -0.33
C TYR A 33 -8.41 -8.84 0.05
N GLU A 34 -9.46 -8.04 -0.04
CA GLU A 34 -10.83 -8.50 0.22
C GLU A 34 -11.36 -9.38 -0.93
N ASP A 35 -12.23 -10.33 -0.59
CA ASP A 35 -12.75 -11.33 -1.53
C ASP A 35 -13.67 -10.70 -2.59
N ASN A 36 -14.42 -9.66 -2.22
CA ASN A 36 -15.24 -8.91 -3.15
C ASN A 36 -15.25 -7.39 -2.88
N LEU A 37 -15.61 -6.65 -3.92
CA LEU A 37 -15.58 -5.19 -3.88
C LEU A 37 -16.55 -4.60 -2.84
N GLN A 38 -17.74 -5.19 -2.64
CA GLN A 38 -18.71 -4.64 -1.71
C GLN A 38 -18.21 -4.73 -0.27
N GLU A 39 -17.61 -5.87 0.11
CA GLU A 39 -16.96 -6.02 1.41
C GLU A 39 -15.86 -4.98 1.63
N ALA A 40 -15.01 -4.73 0.63
CA ALA A 40 -13.98 -3.69 0.73
C ALA A 40 -14.57 -2.28 0.95
N LEU A 41 -15.67 -1.96 0.24
CA LEU A 41 -16.36 -0.68 0.39
C LEU A 41 -16.96 -0.54 1.79
N ASP A 42 -17.58 -1.60 2.30
CA ASP A 42 -18.22 -1.64 3.60
C ASP A 42 -17.19 -1.58 4.74
N SER A 43 -16.10 -2.34 4.64
CA SER A 43 -14.99 -2.37 5.63
C SER A 43 -14.39 -0.99 5.89
N TYR A 44 -14.29 -0.15 4.87
CA TYR A 44 -13.76 1.21 4.98
C TYR A 44 -14.84 2.29 4.98
N GLU A 45 -16.12 1.91 4.97
CA GLU A 45 -17.28 2.79 4.89
C GLU A 45 -17.14 3.84 3.77
N ILE A 46 -16.68 3.42 2.59
CA ILE A 46 -16.46 4.29 1.43
C ILE A 46 -17.49 4.03 0.33
N ILE A 47 -17.84 5.08 -0.40
CA ILE A 47 -18.68 4.95 -1.59
C ILE A 47 -17.84 4.56 -2.81
N LEU A 48 -18.50 3.94 -3.80
CA LEU A 48 -17.87 3.49 -5.05
C LEU A 48 -17.06 4.59 -5.75
N ASP A 49 -17.53 5.83 -5.75
CA ASP A 49 -16.83 6.95 -6.41
C ASP A 49 -15.50 7.32 -5.72
N VAL A 50 -15.42 7.15 -4.39
CA VAL A 50 -14.15 7.34 -3.66
C VAL A 50 -13.17 6.23 -4.03
N ALA A 51 -13.65 4.98 -4.10
CA ALA A 51 -12.83 3.85 -4.53
C ALA A 51 -12.32 4.02 -5.96
N ARG A 52 -13.18 4.42 -6.90
CA ARG A 52 -12.82 4.76 -8.29
C ARG A 52 -11.70 5.78 -8.33
N GLU A 53 -11.88 6.91 -7.66
CA GLU A 53 -10.90 7.99 -7.68
C GLU A 53 -9.57 7.58 -7.03
N ALA A 54 -9.61 6.86 -5.91
CA ALA A 54 -8.40 6.36 -5.25
C ALA A 54 -7.62 5.37 -6.13
N VAL A 55 -8.32 4.42 -6.76
CA VAL A 55 -7.71 3.44 -7.67
C VAL A 55 -7.15 4.13 -8.92
N ALA A 56 -7.88 5.08 -9.51
CA ALA A 56 -7.40 5.90 -10.63
C ALA A 56 -6.13 6.67 -10.23
N TYR A 57 -6.18 7.42 -9.13
CA TYR A 57 -5.06 8.18 -8.57
C TYR A 57 -3.80 7.32 -8.43
N CYS A 58 -3.94 6.13 -7.85
CA CYS A 58 -2.82 5.22 -7.61
C CYS A 58 -2.28 4.59 -8.90
N SER A 59 -3.17 4.05 -9.73
CA SER A 59 -2.80 3.33 -10.97
C SER A 59 -2.11 4.21 -12.01
N GLU A 60 -2.40 5.52 -11.99
CA GLU A 60 -1.86 6.53 -12.90
C GLU A 60 -0.72 7.33 -12.27
N LEU A 61 -0.25 6.94 -11.08
CA LEU A 61 0.86 7.59 -10.38
C LEU A 61 0.66 9.10 -10.18
N LYS A 62 -0.58 9.55 -9.97
CA LYS A 62 -0.92 10.97 -9.86
C LYS A 62 -0.17 11.71 -8.75
N CYS A 63 0.25 11.00 -7.70
CA CYS A 63 1.14 11.56 -6.68
C CYS A 63 2.46 12.11 -7.23
N GLN A 64 3.02 11.51 -8.29
CA GLN A 64 4.28 11.99 -8.86
C GLN A 64 4.11 13.31 -9.65
N GLU A 65 2.87 13.62 -10.06
CA GLU A 65 2.51 14.86 -10.76
C GLU A 65 2.04 15.95 -9.78
N ASP A 66 1.67 15.59 -8.55
CA ASP A 66 1.10 16.49 -7.55
C ASP A 66 2.15 17.41 -6.92
N VAL A 67 2.11 18.70 -7.26
CA VAL A 67 3.03 19.73 -6.74
C VAL A 67 2.94 19.94 -5.23
N ASN A 68 1.84 19.52 -4.62
CA ASN A 68 1.59 19.64 -3.18
C ASN A 68 1.91 18.35 -2.42
N LEU A 69 2.46 17.32 -3.09
CA LEU A 69 2.83 16.08 -2.42
C LEU A 69 3.96 16.35 -1.42
N PHE A 70 3.73 16.00 -0.16
CA PHE A 70 4.77 16.05 0.87
C PHE A 70 5.39 14.67 1.09
N LYS A 71 4.55 13.63 1.17
CA LYS A 71 4.99 12.24 1.32
C LYS A 71 4.17 11.29 0.46
N PHE A 72 4.78 10.18 0.04
CA PHE A 72 4.02 9.08 -0.53
C PHE A 72 3.26 8.29 0.56
N CYS A 73 2.26 7.51 0.14
CA CYS A 73 1.46 6.71 1.06
C CYS A 73 2.32 5.71 1.85
N SER A 74 1.97 5.51 3.12
CA SER A 74 2.55 4.46 3.93
C SER A 74 2.19 3.08 3.37
N GLY A 75 3.22 2.28 3.06
CA GLY A 75 3.08 0.97 2.40
C GLY A 75 3.35 1.00 0.88
N CYS A 76 3.60 2.16 0.29
CA CYS A 76 4.05 2.25 -1.10
C CYS A 76 5.58 2.32 -1.18
N VAL A 77 6.18 1.56 -2.10
CA VAL A 77 7.63 1.56 -2.36
C VAL A 77 8.19 2.93 -2.71
N LEU A 78 7.38 3.82 -3.29
CA LEU A 78 7.79 5.20 -3.57
C LEU A 78 8.13 5.98 -2.29
N ARG A 79 7.53 5.63 -1.14
CA ARG A 79 7.88 6.23 0.15
C ARG A 79 9.27 5.81 0.59
N ALA A 80 9.60 4.52 0.51
CA ALA A 80 10.93 4.02 0.86
C ALA A 80 12.01 4.68 -0.01
N LEU A 81 11.74 4.84 -1.31
CA LEU A 81 12.64 5.57 -2.23
C LEU A 81 12.78 7.05 -1.86
N GLN A 82 11.69 7.71 -1.47
CA GLN A 82 11.72 9.12 -1.04
C GLN A 82 12.52 9.33 0.25
N GLU A 83 12.51 8.35 1.15
CA GLU A 83 13.13 8.40 2.48
C GLU A 83 14.53 7.78 2.52
N ASP A 84 15.10 7.43 1.35
CA ASP A 84 16.39 6.72 1.21
C ASP A 84 16.47 5.47 2.11
N TRP A 85 15.33 4.80 2.31
CA TRP A 85 15.24 3.61 3.15
C TRP A 85 15.84 2.42 2.41
N ASN A 86 16.86 1.80 3.00
CA ASN A 86 17.57 0.68 2.42
C ASN A 86 17.31 -0.59 3.23
N PHE A 87 16.74 -1.59 2.57
CA PHE A 87 16.61 -2.93 3.13
C PHE A 87 17.77 -3.80 2.65
N SER A 88 18.53 -4.37 3.58
CA SER A 88 19.64 -5.27 3.28
C SER A 88 19.26 -6.70 3.64
N LYS A 89 19.07 -7.53 2.61
CA LYS A 89 18.83 -8.98 2.78
C LYS A 89 19.99 -9.67 3.52
N ASP A 90 21.19 -9.14 3.36
CA ASP A 90 22.39 -9.64 4.02
C ASP A 90 22.36 -9.44 5.53
N ASP A 91 21.44 -8.66 6.08
CA ASP A 91 21.31 -8.49 7.53
C ASP A 91 20.41 -9.55 8.17
N TYR A 92 19.83 -10.45 7.37
CA TYR A 92 18.84 -11.43 7.80
C TYR A 92 19.21 -12.85 7.39
N LYS A 93 18.53 -13.81 8.01
CA LYS A 93 18.55 -15.22 7.61
C LYS A 93 17.15 -15.81 7.77
N GLU A 94 16.78 -16.71 6.88
CA GLU A 94 15.56 -17.50 7.00
C GLU A 94 15.85 -18.81 7.72
N ILE A 95 14.89 -19.25 8.55
CA ILE A 95 14.90 -20.53 9.22
C ILE A 95 13.56 -21.22 8.91
N LEU A 96 13.64 -22.46 8.43
CA LEU A 96 12.46 -23.32 8.29
C LEU A 96 12.20 -24.01 9.63
N LEU A 97 11.01 -23.83 10.18
CA LEU A 97 10.55 -24.57 11.34
C LEU A 97 9.90 -25.88 10.86
N ASP A 98 10.38 -27.01 11.39
CA ASP A 98 9.95 -28.36 11.02
C ASP A 98 8.46 -28.66 11.30
N GLU A 99 8.00 -29.77 10.71
CA GLU A 99 6.63 -30.31 10.56
C GLU A 99 5.59 -29.40 9.87
N GLN A 100 5.66 -28.08 10.08
CA GLN A 100 4.64 -27.14 9.62
C GLN A 100 5.07 -26.31 8.40
N LYS A 101 6.32 -26.47 7.94
CA LYS A 101 6.91 -25.71 6.81
C LYS A 101 6.78 -24.19 6.99
N GLN A 102 6.75 -23.71 8.23
CA GLN A 102 6.70 -22.28 8.51
C GLN A 102 8.09 -21.68 8.35
N ILE A 103 8.17 -20.53 7.67
CA ILE A 103 9.40 -19.77 7.50
C ILE A 103 9.40 -18.63 8.51
N ILE A 104 10.50 -18.48 9.24
CA ILE A 104 10.77 -17.29 10.05
C ILE A 104 12.03 -16.59 9.53
N THR A 105 12.04 -15.27 9.59
CA THR A 105 13.18 -14.43 9.23
C THR A 105 13.74 -13.78 10.49
N ILE A 106 15.02 -13.96 10.75
CA ILE A 106 15.69 -13.42 11.95
C ILE A 106 16.84 -12.54 11.51
N SER A 107 16.99 -11.37 12.14
CA SER A 107 18.17 -10.53 11.94
C SER A 107 19.43 -11.22 12.44
N LYS A 108 20.57 -10.99 11.78
CA LYS A 108 21.85 -11.58 12.15
C LYS A 108 22.35 -11.11 13.52
N ASP A 109 21.93 -9.93 13.95
CA ASP A 109 22.19 -9.40 15.30
C ASP A 109 21.27 -10.00 16.38
N GLY A 110 20.24 -10.78 15.98
CA GLY A 110 19.29 -11.42 16.88
C GLY A 110 18.26 -10.49 17.52
N ASN A 111 18.20 -9.22 17.13
CA ASN A 111 17.32 -8.22 17.73
C ASN A 111 15.91 -8.16 17.11
N SER A 112 15.70 -8.75 15.94
CA SER A 112 14.38 -8.82 15.30
C SER A 112 14.06 -10.22 14.80
N ILE A 113 12.79 -10.58 14.95
CA ILE A 113 12.20 -11.82 14.46
C ILE A 113 10.93 -11.42 13.70
N PHE A 114 10.82 -11.89 12.47
CA PHE A 114 9.67 -11.74 11.60
C PHE A 114 9.07 -13.12 11.30
N LEU A 115 7.76 -13.26 11.51
CA LEU A 115 7.03 -14.49 11.24
C LEU A 115 6.62 -14.52 9.77
N GLY A 116 7.58 -14.87 8.92
CA GLY A 116 7.41 -15.00 7.48
C GLY A 116 8.76 -15.08 6.78
N SER A 117 8.69 -15.15 5.46
CA SER A 117 9.85 -15.13 4.57
C SER A 117 10.54 -13.77 4.52
N LEU A 118 11.78 -13.78 4.06
CA LEU A 118 12.59 -12.60 3.83
C LEU A 118 11.98 -11.70 2.76
N GLN A 119 11.28 -12.29 1.79
CA GLN A 119 10.55 -11.55 0.77
C GLN A 119 9.35 -10.80 1.36
N GLU A 120 8.58 -11.45 2.25
CA GLU A 120 7.47 -10.79 2.94
C GLU A 120 7.97 -9.68 3.87
N LEU A 121 9.12 -9.89 4.54
CA LEU A 121 9.77 -8.83 5.32
C LEU A 121 10.20 -7.66 4.44
N GLU A 122 10.86 -7.92 3.30
CA GLU A 122 11.27 -6.89 2.35
C GLU A 122 10.07 -6.04 1.88
N ILE A 123 8.95 -6.70 1.53
CA ILE A 123 7.71 -6.01 1.14
C ILE A 123 7.15 -5.20 2.31
N THR A 124 7.22 -5.71 3.54
CA THR A 124 6.74 -4.99 4.74
C THR A 124 7.56 -3.74 5.01
N GLU A 125 8.88 -3.82 4.85
CA GLU A 125 9.84 -2.74 5.10
C GLU A 125 9.81 -1.68 3.99
N LEU A 126 9.91 -2.11 2.72
CA LEU A 126 9.97 -1.21 1.57
C LEU A 126 8.58 -0.75 1.12
N GLY A 127 7.55 -1.55 1.35
CA GLY A 127 6.22 -1.36 0.77
C GLY A 127 6.07 -2.01 -0.60
N GLU A 128 4.86 -1.98 -1.12
CA GLU A 128 4.48 -2.54 -2.41
C GLU A 128 4.50 -1.51 -3.53
N ALA A 129 4.62 -1.98 -4.76
CA ALA A 129 4.36 -1.18 -5.96
C ALA A 129 2.84 -0.93 -6.10
N GLY A 130 2.29 -0.05 -5.25
CA GLY A 130 0.85 0.17 -5.15
C GLY A 130 0.14 0.50 -6.48
N TRP A 131 0.84 1.12 -7.45
CA TRP A 131 0.27 1.38 -8.77
C TRP A 131 0.01 0.10 -9.57
N LEU A 132 0.85 -0.93 -9.45
CA LEU A 132 0.62 -2.23 -10.08
C LEU A 132 -0.57 -2.95 -9.43
N VAL A 133 -0.68 -2.85 -8.11
CA VAL A 133 -1.83 -3.35 -7.35
C VAL A 133 -3.12 -2.68 -7.83
N ALA A 134 -3.11 -1.36 -7.99
CA ALA A 134 -4.25 -0.60 -8.49
C ALA A 134 -4.61 -0.93 -9.96
N GLN A 135 -3.63 -1.21 -10.81
CA GLN A 135 -3.87 -1.67 -12.19
C GLN A 135 -4.54 -3.05 -12.22
N GLU A 136 -4.11 -3.96 -11.35
CA GLU A 136 -4.74 -5.27 -11.22
C GLU A 136 -6.19 -5.15 -10.69
N ILE A 137 -6.45 -4.25 -9.75
CA ILE A 137 -7.81 -3.93 -9.30
C ILE A 137 -8.69 -3.44 -10.46
N LYS A 138 -8.18 -2.53 -11.32
CA LYS A 138 -8.91 -2.07 -12.52
C LYS A 138 -9.27 -3.22 -13.46
N ARG A 139 -8.39 -4.22 -13.58
CA ARG A 139 -8.63 -5.44 -14.37
C ARG A 139 -9.69 -6.34 -13.72
N ARG A 140 -9.63 -6.52 -12.40
CA ARG A 140 -10.56 -7.36 -11.62
C ARG A 140 -11.96 -6.75 -11.55
N TYR A 141 -12.06 -5.43 -11.38
CA TYR A 141 -13.30 -4.70 -11.21
C TYR A 141 -13.42 -3.56 -12.23
N PRO A 142 -13.90 -3.85 -13.47
CA PRO A 142 -14.03 -2.83 -14.53
C PRO A 142 -14.92 -1.64 -14.14
N VAL A 143 -15.83 -1.82 -13.18
CA VAL A 143 -16.65 -0.73 -12.63
C VAL A 143 -15.81 0.38 -12.00
N LEU A 144 -14.58 0.08 -11.56
CA LEU A 144 -13.62 1.04 -11.00
C LEU A 144 -12.78 1.77 -12.07
N SER A 145 -12.92 1.37 -13.34
CA SER A 145 -12.21 1.94 -14.49
C SER A 145 -13.05 2.92 -15.30
N ALA A 146 -14.34 3.10 -14.96
CA ALA A 146 -15.19 4.08 -15.62
C ALA A 146 -14.68 5.50 -15.34
N ASP A 147 -14.62 6.32 -16.39
CA ASP A 147 -14.07 7.68 -16.34
C ASP A 147 -14.65 8.50 -15.16
N VAL A 148 -13.74 9.09 -14.37
CA VAL A 148 -14.04 9.99 -13.24
C VAL A 148 -13.82 11.45 -13.66
#